data_AF-A0A835XDZ2-F1
#
_entry.id   AF-A0A835XDZ2-F1
#
_cell.length_a   1.000
_cell.length_b   1.000
_cell.length_c   1.000
_cell.angle_alpha   90.00
_cell.angle_beta   90.00
_cell.angle_gamma   90.00
#
_symmetry.space_group_name_H-M   'P 1'
#
loop_
_entity.id
_entity.type
_entity.pdbx_description
1 polymer ?
#
loop_
_entity_poly.entity_id
_entity_poly.type
_entity_poly.pdbx_seq_one_letter_code
_entity_poly.pdbx_strand_id
1 'polypeptide(L)'
;MSGEIFAVKIPVLGTLRIIMEYSIDFEIQKPSSIEAGNSATVSILPRTGTLYTTFFLDNSDLGTITSGIDLGQKKSIPLVAAAGADIHVFALPTANIQSSVTGPATISPRSANMDSIRVQDFQVRVQDNIGTSNQIQVKFPVTLYVAASGGVDLILTEYDLDPVLVPLTAKTLTETISIYKNYNTQLFLQVSDSSRSGYIKVYPQLTTTSGQTVQSSDISIYVDGKYTTKVRANSWSSDIYTDSGRHNIEARFSETISSSNSAITYKSSSQMQSFNVKAPPPTPTQTPQTTKSDLPCDPGTHEENGLCVPDNGGGCLIATATYGSELAPQVQMLREIRDNSLLQTQSGQSFMQGFNWFYYSFSPAVADYERQNPVFKEAVKLTITPLLASLSLLNYVDLDSEESVLGYGIGIILMNVGMYFVAPIVVVSKFFHSYHNLKIIPS
;
A
#
# COMPACT_ATOMS: atom_id res chain seq x y z
N MET A 1 37.07 -17.09 20.74
CA MET A 1 38.09 -16.12 20.31
C MET A 1 39.35 -16.35 21.13
N SER A 2 40.52 -16.51 20.51
CA SER A 2 41.76 -16.94 21.18
C SER A 2 42.76 -15.81 21.43
N GLY A 3 43.40 -15.82 22.60
CA GLY A 3 44.57 -14.99 22.90
C GLY A 3 45.62 -15.81 23.65
N GLU A 4 46.90 -15.61 23.33
CA GLU A 4 47.98 -16.13 24.15
C GLU A 4 48.03 -15.33 25.44
N ILE A 5 47.91 -16.00 26.59
CA ILE A 5 47.70 -15.34 27.88
C ILE A 5 48.99 -15.29 28.68
N PHE A 6 49.80 -16.33 28.61
CA PHE A 6 50.91 -16.46 29.53
C PHE A 6 52.03 -17.37 29.02
N ALA A 7 53.29 -17.02 29.36
CA ALA A 7 54.46 -17.88 29.22
C ALA A 7 55.34 -17.72 30.47
N VAL A 8 55.50 -18.80 31.24
CA VAL A 8 56.40 -18.82 32.42
C VAL A 8 57.45 -19.89 32.27
N LYS A 9 58.68 -19.50 32.56
CA LYS A 9 59.82 -20.39 32.62
C LYS A 9 59.85 -21.04 34.00
N ILE A 10 59.53 -22.33 34.05
CA ILE A 10 59.60 -23.15 35.25
C ILE A 10 61.02 -23.73 35.34
N PRO A 11 61.77 -23.47 36.43
CA PRO A 11 63.08 -24.09 36.63
C PRO A 11 62.96 -25.61 36.53
N VAL A 12 63.88 -26.25 35.80
CA VAL A 12 63.95 -27.72 35.59
C VAL A 12 62.90 -28.30 34.62
N LEU A 13 61.73 -27.68 34.44
CA LEU A 13 60.64 -28.22 33.60
C LEU A 13 60.52 -27.59 32.21
N GLY A 14 61.05 -26.38 32.00
CA GLY A 14 60.97 -25.69 30.70
C GLY A 14 60.02 -24.50 30.73
N THR A 15 59.50 -24.08 29.57
CA THR A 15 58.58 -22.93 29.45
C THR A 15 57.15 -23.42 29.31
N LEU A 16 56.34 -23.18 30.33
CA LEU A 16 54.90 -23.43 30.30
C LEU A 16 54.20 -22.24 29.66
N ARG A 17 53.53 -22.46 28.54
CA ARG A 17 52.74 -21.47 27.81
C ARG A 17 51.27 -21.86 27.86
N ILE A 18 50.42 -20.90 28.22
CA ILE A 18 48.98 -21.11 28.39
C ILE A 18 48.25 -20.19 27.42
N ILE A 19 47.42 -20.79 26.58
CA ILE A 19 46.55 -20.09 25.64
C ILE A 19 45.12 -20.27 26.14
N MET A 20 44.39 -19.17 26.31
CA MET A 20 42.97 -19.27 26.62
C MET A 20 42.12 -18.63 25.53
N GLU A 21 41.02 -19.29 25.25
CA GLU A 21 40.01 -18.87 24.31
C GLU A 21 38.66 -18.87 25.01
N TYR A 22 38.01 -17.72 25.06
CA TYR A 22 36.66 -17.60 25.57
C TYR A 22 35.68 -17.47 24.41
N SER A 23 34.57 -18.20 24.51
CA SER A 23 33.46 -18.16 23.57
C SER A 23 32.17 -17.91 24.34
N ILE A 24 31.39 -16.93 23.89
CA ILE A 24 30.09 -16.60 24.45
C ILE A 24 29.16 -16.14 23.33
N ASP A 25 27.91 -16.60 23.42
CA ASP A 25 26.83 -16.17 22.55
C ASP A 25 25.94 -15.15 23.25
N PHE A 26 25.36 -14.26 22.44
CA PHE A 26 24.41 -13.26 22.89
C PHE A 26 23.12 -13.43 22.10
N GLU A 27 21.99 -13.47 22.81
CA GLU A 27 20.67 -13.32 22.22
C GLU A 27 20.28 -11.83 22.27
N ILE A 28 19.70 -11.31 21.19
CA ILE A 28 19.20 -9.94 21.14
C ILE A 28 17.69 -9.98 20.94
N GLN A 29 16.97 -9.37 21.87
CA GLN A 29 15.53 -9.19 21.79
C GLN A 29 15.24 -7.75 21.41
N LYS A 30 14.49 -7.55 20.33
CA LYS A 30 14.19 -6.23 19.76
C LYS A 30 12.76 -6.17 19.22
N PRO A 31 12.13 -5.00 19.16
CA PRO A 31 10.86 -4.83 18.48
C PRO A 31 11.01 -5.01 16.96
N SER A 32 9.92 -5.36 16.29
CA SER A 32 9.86 -5.37 14.82
C SER A 32 9.94 -3.96 14.24
N SER A 33 9.30 -2.99 14.91
CA SER A 33 9.32 -1.59 14.53
C SER A 33 9.11 -0.65 15.73
N ILE A 34 9.50 0.61 15.58
CA ILE A 34 9.31 1.65 16.60
C ILE A 34 8.61 2.86 15.97
N GLU A 35 7.55 3.34 16.61
CA GLU A 35 6.87 4.57 16.18
C GLU A 35 7.71 5.81 16.51
N ALA A 36 7.80 6.76 15.57
CA ALA A 36 8.49 8.01 15.76
C ALA A 36 7.87 8.84 16.92
N GLY A 37 8.72 9.28 17.85
CA GLY A 37 8.34 9.96 19.09
C GLY A 37 8.28 9.02 20.31
N ASN A 38 8.25 7.70 20.09
CA ASN A 38 8.18 6.70 21.14
C ASN A 38 9.55 6.07 21.44
N SER A 39 9.58 5.31 22.53
CA SER A 39 10.74 4.54 22.97
C SER A 39 10.41 3.04 22.94
N ALA A 40 11.41 2.21 22.71
CA ALA A 40 11.32 0.77 22.86
C ALA A 40 12.59 0.20 23.48
N THR A 41 12.47 -0.97 24.09
CA THR A 41 13.60 -1.67 24.70
C THR A 41 14.24 -2.62 23.69
N VAL A 42 15.57 -2.58 23.59
CA VAL A 42 16.39 -3.63 23.01
C VAL A 42 17.15 -4.29 24.14
N SER A 43 16.99 -5.60 24.29
CA SER A 43 17.59 -6.35 25.38
C SER A 43 18.68 -7.27 24.84
N ILE A 44 19.83 -7.28 25.50
CA ILE A 44 20.94 -8.19 25.20
C ILE A 44 21.02 -9.21 26.34
N LEU A 45 21.00 -10.48 25.97
CA LEU A 45 21.06 -11.58 26.88
C LEU A 45 22.33 -12.40 26.62
N PRO A 46 23.38 -12.25 27.45
CA PRO A 46 24.49 -13.19 27.42
C PRO A 46 23.98 -14.61 27.72
N ARG A 47 24.51 -15.59 27.00
CA ARG A 47 24.34 -17.01 27.32
C ARG A 47 25.51 -17.50 28.17
N THR A 48 25.44 -18.75 28.61
CA THR A 48 26.56 -19.45 29.24
C THR A 48 27.78 -19.44 28.32
N GLY A 49 28.93 -19.05 28.88
CA GLY A 49 30.20 -19.02 28.15
C GLY A 49 31.01 -20.29 28.34
N THR A 50 31.91 -20.54 27.40
CA THR A 50 32.85 -21.67 27.45
C THR A 50 34.28 -21.15 27.31
N LEU A 51 35.14 -21.56 28.22
CA LEU A 51 36.56 -21.30 28.20
C LEU A 51 37.31 -22.55 27.77
N TYR A 52 38.19 -22.39 26.79
CA TYR A 52 39.13 -23.39 26.33
C TYR A 52 40.51 -22.94 26.80
N THR A 53 41.22 -23.82 27.50
CA THR A 53 42.56 -23.54 28.02
C THR A 53 43.50 -24.61 27.51
N THR A 54 44.44 -24.23 26.65
CA THR A 54 45.45 -25.12 26.07
C THR A 54 46.80 -24.86 26.73
N PHE A 55 47.48 -25.92 27.09
CA PHE A 55 48.76 -25.88 27.79
C PHE A 55 49.87 -26.39 26.88
N PHE A 56 51.00 -25.70 26.86
CA PHE A 56 52.19 -26.11 26.11
C PHE A 56 53.40 -26.10 27.02
N LEU A 57 54.25 -27.14 26.94
CA LEU A 57 55.55 -27.18 27.62
C LEU A 57 56.67 -27.26 26.59
N ASP A 58 57.53 -26.24 26.54
CA ASP A 58 58.57 -26.11 25.50
C ASP A 58 58.02 -26.31 24.08
N ASN A 59 56.81 -25.78 23.83
CA ASN A 59 56.02 -25.91 22.61
C ASN A 59 55.38 -27.29 22.34
N SER A 60 55.54 -28.27 23.23
CA SER A 60 54.78 -29.53 23.17
C SER A 60 53.38 -29.32 23.72
N ASP A 61 52.34 -29.63 22.94
CA ASP A 61 50.94 -29.54 23.35
C ASP A 61 50.62 -30.59 24.43
N LEU A 62 50.23 -30.12 25.62
CA LEU A 62 49.83 -30.96 26.75
C LEU A 62 48.32 -31.24 26.76
N GLY A 63 47.55 -30.61 25.87
CA GLY A 63 46.11 -30.76 25.72
C GLY A 63 45.31 -29.51 26.09
N THR A 64 44.01 -29.59 25.80
CA THR A 64 43.03 -28.54 26.06
C THR A 64 42.02 -28.97 27.09
N ILE A 65 41.79 -28.12 28.09
CA ILE A 65 40.72 -28.27 29.06
C ILE A 65 39.57 -27.33 28.67
N THR A 66 38.36 -27.87 28.60
CA THR A 66 37.14 -27.09 28.36
C THR A 66 36.39 -26.91 29.66
N SER A 67 36.00 -25.67 29.94
CA SER A 67 35.28 -25.30 31.15
C SER A 67 34.13 -24.35 30.84
N GLY A 68 32.91 -24.74 31.21
CA GLY A 68 31.79 -23.78 31.28
C GLY A 68 32.07 -22.76 32.38
N ILE A 69 32.01 -21.47 32.03
CA ILE A 69 32.23 -20.36 32.94
C ILE A 69 31.45 -19.12 32.48
N ASP A 70 30.64 -18.61 33.41
CA ASP A 70 29.79 -17.46 33.20
C ASP A 70 30.58 -16.16 33.38
N LEU A 71 30.13 -15.11 32.69
CA LEU A 71 30.72 -13.77 32.86
C LEU A 71 30.64 -13.32 34.33
N GLY A 72 31.74 -12.74 34.82
CA GLY A 72 31.90 -12.27 36.19
C GLY A 72 32.16 -13.36 37.24
N GLN A 73 32.21 -14.64 36.85
CA GLN A 73 32.54 -15.75 37.75
C GLN A 73 34.01 -16.14 37.64
N LYS A 74 34.66 -16.37 38.78
CA LYS A 74 36.03 -16.89 38.84
C LYS A 74 35.98 -18.43 38.84
N LYS A 75 36.82 -19.08 38.02
CA LYS A 75 36.96 -20.55 38.01
C LYS A 75 38.41 -20.96 38.05
N SER A 76 38.72 -21.97 38.86
CA SER A 76 40.02 -22.65 38.85
C SER A 76 40.02 -23.75 37.79
N ILE A 77 41.11 -23.86 37.06
CA ILE A 77 41.36 -24.82 35.99
C ILE A 77 42.59 -25.61 36.43
N PRO A 78 42.39 -26.84 36.95
CA PRO A 78 43.51 -27.69 37.33
C PRO A 78 44.15 -28.25 36.06
N LEU A 79 45.47 -28.14 35.95
CA LEU A 79 46.21 -28.94 34.99
C LEU A 79 46.68 -30.21 35.71
N VAL A 80 46.16 -31.36 35.31
CA VAL A 80 46.65 -32.66 35.78
C VAL A 80 48.06 -32.84 35.23
N ALA A 81 49.08 -32.57 36.03
CA ALA A 81 50.44 -32.54 35.55
C ALA A 81 50.97 -33.93 35.21
N ALA A 82 51.57 -34.01 34.01
CA ALA A 82 52.76 -34.80 33.84
C ALA A 82 53.87 -34.22 34.76
N ALA A 83 54.52 -35.07 35.55
CA ALA A 83 55.72 -34.77 36.37
C ALA A 83 55.54 -34.14 37.79
N GLY A 84 54.38 -34.28 38.44
CA GLY A 84 54.27 -34.10 39.91
C GLY A 84 54.21 -32.65 40.42
N ALA A 85 53.84 -31.70 39.56
CA ALA A 85 53.47 -30.33 39.94
C ALA A 85 51.94 -30.21 40.04
N ASP A 86 51.40 -29.42 40.96
CA ASP A 86 49.98 -29.04 40.92
C ASP A 86 49.89 -27.63 40.34
N ILE A 87 49.20 -27.47 39.21
CA ILE A 87 49.11 -26.19 38.51
C ILE A 87 47.64 -25.77 38.52
N HIS A 88 47.39 -24.65 39.21
CA HIS A 88 46.06 -24.05 39.29
C HIS A 88 46.07 -22.74 38.55
N VAL A 89 45.26 -22.64 37.50
CA VAL A 89 45.08 -21.39 36.76
C VAL A 89 43.65 -20.90 36.98
N PHE A 90 43.51 -19.64 37.36
CA PHE A 90 42.22 -18.98 37.50
C PHE A 90 41.91 -18.19 36.25
N ALA A 91 40.64 -18.22 35.85
CA ALA A 91 40.09 -17.33 34.84
C ALA A 91 38.87 -16.59 35.37
N LEU A 92 38.77 -15.31 35.03
CA LEU A 92 37.62 -14.44 35.29
C LEU A 92 37.27 -13.68 34.00
N PRO A 93 36.32 -14.19 33.19
CA PRO A 93 35.87 -13.52 32.00
C PRO A 93 34.92 -12.37 32.37
N THR A 94 35.15 -11.20 31.82
CA THR A 94 34.31 -10.00 31.98
C THR A 94 34.01 -9.39 30.62
N ALA A 95 32.91 -8.64 30.54
CA ALA A 95 32.46 -8.05 29.29
C ALA A 95 31.87 -6.66 29.50
N ASN A 96 32.23 -5.75 28.61
CA ASN A 96 31.63 -4.42 28.53
C ASN A 96 31.01 -4.21 27.16
N ILE A 97 29.81 -3.63 27.15
CA ILE A 97 29.11 -3.24 25.93
C ILE A 97 29.15 -1.72 25.84
N GLN A 98 29.49 -1.22 24.67
CA GLN A 98 29.25 0.17 24.29
C GLN A 98 28.10 0.19 23.30
N SER A 99 27.02 0.92 23.58
CA SER A 99 25.87 1.02 22.69
C SER A 99 25.95 2.29 21.85
N SER A 100 25.57 2.20 20.58
CA SER A 100 25.39 3.34 19.70
C SER A 100 24.23 3.10 18.75
N VAL A 101 23.68 4.18 18.20
CA VAL A 101 22.58 4.12 17.24
C VAL A 101 22.87 5.06 16.07
N THR A 102 22.57 4.59 14.86
CA THR A 102 22.61 5.38 13.63
C THR A 102 21.18 5.61 13.14
N GLY A 103 20.86 6.86 12.78
CA GLY A 103 19.52 7.29 12.39
C GLY A 103 18.89 8.28 13.38
N PRO A 104 17.62 8.66 13.20
CA PRO A 104 16.94 9.66 14.03
C PRO A 104 16.50 9.08 15.38
N ALA A 105 17.45 8.56 16.16
CA ALA A 105 17.18 7.97 17.46
C ALA A 105 18.32 8.21 18.46
N THR A 106 18.02 8.01 19.73
CA THR A 106 19.01 7.97 20.82
C THR A 106 18.92 6.63 21.54
N ILE A 107 20.01 6.23 22.20
CA ILE A 107 20.10 4.98 22.96
C ILE A 107 20.70 5.25 24.35
N SER A 108 20.15 4.59 25.37
CA SER A 108 20.61 4.68 26.76
C SER A 108 20.41 3.34 27.49
N PRO A 109 21.34 2.90 28.34
CA PRO A 109 22.62 3.55 28.67
C PRO A 109 23.63 3.42 27.52
N ARG A 110 24.64 4.31 27.44
CA ARG A 110 25.68 4.23 26.39
C ARG A 110 26.70 3.12 26.61
N SER A 111 26.79 2.60 27.83
CA SER A 111 27.59 1.45 28.15
C SER A 111 26.93 0.61 29.23
N ALA A 112 27.25 -0.67 29.25
CA ALA A 112 26.79 -1.59 30.27
C ALA A 112 27.86 -2.64 30.56
N ASN A 113 27.98 -3.02 31.83
CA ASN A 113 28.80 -4.13 32.25
C ASN A 113 27.95 -5.42 32.17
N MET A 114 28.54 -6.50 31.67
CA MET A 114 27.88 -7.78 31.44
C MET A 114 28.41 -8.90 32.35
N ASP A 115 29.06 -8.55 33.46
CA ASP A 115 29.70 -9.46 34.43
C ASP A 115 28.68 -10.20 35.32
N SER A 116 27.49 -10.40 34.78
CA SER A 116 26.45 -11.29 35.29
C SER A 116 25.63 -11.74 34.08
N ILE A 117 25.18 -13.00 34.02
CA ILE A 117 24.28 -13.49 32.95
C ILE A 117 22.87 -12.91 33.14
N ARG A 118 22.78 -11.59 33.24
CA ARG A 118 21.55 -10.83 33.39
C ARG A 118 21.23 -10.18 32.07
N VAL A 119 19.93 -10.03 31.84
CA VAL A 119 19.40 -9.23 30.74
C VAL A 119 19.93 -7.81 30.90
N GLN A 120 20.48 -7.25 29.84
CA GLN A 120 20.81 -5.83 29.78
C GLN A 120 19.87 -5.12 28.82
N ASP A 121 19.12 -4.16 29.35
CA ASP A 121 18.17 -3.37 28.59
C ASP A 121 18.78 -2.06 28.12
N PHE A 122 18.50 -1.74 26.86
CA PHE A 122 18.84 -0.48 26.21
C PHE A 122 17.57 0.17 25.68
N GLN A 123 17.24 1.34 26.24
CA GLN A 123 16.13 2.16 25.78
C GLN A 123 16.54 2.90 24.51
N VAL A 124 15.84 2.61 23.41
CA VAL A 124 15.99 3.27 22.13
C VAL A 124 14.82 4.22 21.95
N ARG A 125 15.10 5.53 21.86
CA ARG A 125 14.08 6.56 21.65
C ARG A 125 14.19 7.12 20.24
N VAL A 126 13.15 6.93 19.44
CA VAL A 126 13.09 7.48 18.07
C VAL A 126 12.56 8.91 18.15
N GLN A 127 13.22 9.83 17.44
CA GLN A 127 12.78 11.21 17.33
C GLN A 127 11.42 11.30 16.64
N ASP A 128 10.64 12.34 16.95
CA ASP A 128 9.33 12.54 16.33
C ASP A 128 9.45 12.84 14.82
N ASN A 129 10.47 13.63 14.45
CA ASN A 129 10.83 13.89 13.06
C ASN A 129 11.90 12.89 12.58
N ILE A 130 11.51 12.02 11.65
CA ILE A 130 12.37 10.96 11.10
C ILE A 130 12.98 11.31 9.74
N GLY A 131 12.68 12.49 9.19
CA GLY A 131 13.19 12.94 7.89
C GLY A 131 12.88 11.93 6.78
N THR A 132 13.92 11.47 6.08
CA THR A 132 13.84 10.43 5.03
C THR A 132 14.18 9.02 5.54
N SER A 133 14.47 8.87 6.84
CA SER A 133 14.84 7.57 7.40
C SER A 133 13.60 6.71 7.60
N ASN A 134 13.71 5.44 7.25
CA ASN A 134 12.68 4.41 7.47
C ASN A 134 13.15 3.27 8.39
N GLN A 135 14.38 3.36 8.89
CA GLN A 135 14.95 2.43 9.84
C GLN A 135 16.05 3.10 10.67
N ILE A 136 16.40 2.46 11.78
CA ILE A 136 17.58 2.78 12.59
C ILE A 136 18.46 1.54 12.69
N GLN A 137 19.75 1.76 12.94
CA GLN A 137 20.70 0.69 13.20
C GLN A 137 21.29 0.86 14.58
N VAL A 138 21.06 -0.12 15.47
CA VAL A 138 21.69 -0.18 16.78
C VAL A 138 22.92 -1.06 16.72
N LYS A 139 24.01 -0.61 17.36
CA LYS A 139 25.29 -1.30 17.40
C LYS A 139 25.74 -1.43 18.83
N PHE A 140 26.19 -2.63 19.18
CA PHE A 140 26.71 -2.98 20.48
C PHE A 140 28.10 -3.62 20.30
N PRO A 141 29.15 -2.81 20.11
CA PRO A 141 30.52 -3.25 20.35
C PRO A 141 30.66 -3.89 21.73
N VAL A 142 31.01 -5.17 21.76
CA VAL A 142 31.30 -5.94 22.98
C VAL A 142 32.81 -6.10 23.09
N THR A 143 33.38 -5.62 24.19
CA THR A 143 34.77 -5.87 24.55
C THR A 143 34.82 -6.92 25.64
N LEU A 144 35.53 -8.02 25.38
CA LEU A 144 35.70 -9.13 26.30
C LEU A 144 37.09 -9.06 26.92
N TYR A 145 37.18 -9.36 28.22
CA TYR A 145 38.44 -9.49 28.93
C TYR A 145 38.45 -10.83 29.65
N VAL A 146 39.63 -11.46 29.71
CA VAL A 146 39.86 -12.58 30.63
C VAL A 146 41.01 -12.18 31.53
N ALA A 147 40.72 -12.02 32.81
CA ALA A 147 41.77 -11.94 33.82
C ALA A 147 42.22 -13.36 34.15
N ALA A 148 43.52 -13.62 34.02
CA ALA A 148 44.14 -14.89 34.35
C ALA A 148 45.25 -14.70 35.38
N SER A 149 45.34 -15.61 36.35
CA SER A 149 46.37 -15.67 37.39
C SER A 149 46.47 -17.13 37.84
N GLY A 150 47.46 -17.51 38.63
CA GLY A 150 47.60 -18.90 39.05
C GLY A 150 48.79 -19.11 39.96
N GLY A 151 49.00 -20.37 40.31
CA GLY A 151 50.15 -20.83 41.07
C GLY A 151 50.66 -22.14 40.50
N VAL A 152 51.97 -22.35 40.59
CA VAL A 152 52.61 -23.63 40.32
C VAL A 152 53.19 -24.15 41.63
N ASP A 153 52.58 -25.19 42.17
CA ASP A 153 53.10 -25.91 43.33
C ASP A 153 54.03 -27.03 42.86
N LEU A 154 55.33 -26.81 43.02
CA LEU A 154 56.33 -27.86 42.92
C LEU A 154 56.54 -28.46 44.32
N ILE A 155 56.88 -29.76 44.38
CA ILE A 155 57.10 -30.54 45.62
C ILE A 155 57.94 -29.78 46.69
N LEU A 156 58.75 -28.78 46.29
CA LEU A 156 59.64 -28.01 47.15
C LEU A 156 59.53 -26.48 47.02
N THR A 157 58.69 -25.92 46.13
CA THR A 157 58.60 -24.47 45.87
C THR A 157 57.26 -24.06 45.24
N GLU A 158 56.65 -23.01 45.76
CA GLU A 158 55.44 -22.37 45.21
C GLU A 158 55.85 -21.17 44.33
N TYR A 159 55.23 -21.03 43.17
CA TYR A 159 55.42 -19.91 42.25
C TYR A 159 54.08 -19.25 41.93
N ASP A 160 53.85 -18.05 42.45
CA ASP A 160 52.71 -17.21 42.09
C ASP A 160 52.85 -16.61 40.69
N LEU A 161 51.75 -16.60 39.95
CA LEU A 161 51.63 -15.98 38.64
C LEU A 161 50.87 -14.66 38.78
N ASP A 162 51.55 -13.56 38.45
CA ASP A 162 50.95 -12.22 38.45
C ASP A 162 49.70 -12.17 37.55
N PRO A 163 48.63 -11.49 37.98
CA PRO A 163 47.41 -11.40 37.21
C PRO A 163 47.62 -10.62 35.91
N VAL A 164 47.25 -11.24 34.79
CA VAL A 164 47.29 -10.63 33.45
C VAL A 164 45.85 -10.45 32.93
N LEU A 165 45.53 -9.24 32.49
CA LEU A 165 44.29 -8.90 31.79
C LEU A 165 44.51 -9.02 30.29
N VAL A 166 43.84 -9.99 29.65
CA VAL A 166 43.95 -10.21 28.21
C VAL A 166 42.70 -9.65 27.52
N PRO A 167 42.83 -8.61 26.68
CA PRO A 167 41.73 -8.15 25.85
C PRO A 167 41.47 -9.19 24.76
N LEU A 168 40.26 -9.74 24.73
CA LEU A 168 39.77 -10.57 23.64
C LEU A 168 39.09 -9.65 22.62
N THR A 169 39.31 -9.93 21.33
CA THR A 169 38.87 -9.08 20.21
C THR A 169 37.39 -8.70 20.30
N ALA A 170 37.07 -7.44 19.98
CA ALA A 170 35.71 -6.91 20.07
C ALA A 170 34.79 -7.48 18.97
N LYS A 171 33.62 -8.01 19.36
CA LYS A 171 32.52 -8.36 18.44
C LYS A 171 31.49 -7.26 18.46
N THR A 172 31.14 -6.71 17.30
CA THR A 172 30.07 -5.71 17.21
C THR A 172 28.77 -6.39 16.83
N LEU A 173 27.83 -6.46 17.77
CA LEU A 173 26.46 -6.89 17.47
C LEU A 173 25.73 -5.74 16.77
N THR A 174 25.07 -5.99 15.65
CA THR A 174 24.39 -4.94 14.87
C THR A 174 22.99 -5.38 14.51
N GLU A 175 22.00 -4.56 14.85
CA GLU A 175 20.60 -4.82 14.53
C GLU A 175 19.96 -3.65 13.81
N THR A 176 19.12 -3.97 12.83
CA THR A 176 18.29 -2.99 12.12
C THR A 176 16.85 -3.08 12.62
N ILE A 177 16.26 -1.93 12.92
CA ILE A 177 14.89 -1.80 13.40
C ILE A 177 14.15 -0.81 12.51
N SER A 178 13.04 -1.23 11.91
CA SER A 178 12.20 -0.34 11.10
C SER A 178 11.54 0.72 11.98
N ILE A 179 11.34 1.92 11.43
CA ILE A 179 10.59 2.97 12.12
C ILE A 179 9.37 3.36 11.28
N TYR A 180 8.34 3.87 11.93
CA TYR A 180 7.15 4.36 11.25
C TYR A 180 6.58 5.60 11.94
N LYS A 181 5.81 6.40 11.19
CA LYS A 181 5.08 7.55 11.72
C LYS A 181 3.73 7.67 11.06
N ASN A 182 2.69 7.76 11.88
CA ASN A 182 1.33 8.04 11.43
C ASN A 182 1.01 9.51 11.66
N TYR A 183 0.58 10.20 10.61
CA TYR A 183 -0.02 11.53 10.72
C TYR A 183 -1.52 11.42 10.53
N ASN A 184 -2.27 11.83 11.55
CA ASN A 184 -3.68 12.11 11.39
C ASN A 184 -3.83 13.33 10.49
N THR A 185 -4.73 13.23 9.51
CA THR A 185 -4.99 14.33 8.58
C THR A 185 -6.32 15.02 8.90
N GLN A 186 -6.41 16.28 8.53
CA GLN A 186 -7.60 17.11 8.57
C GLN A 186 -7.84 17.65 7.18
N LEU A 187 -9.09 17.53 6.74
CA LEU A 187 -9.53 18.02 5.45
C LEU A 187 -10.48 19.19 5.67
N PHE A 188 -10.17 20.32 5.04
CA PHE A 188 -11.09 21.44 4.93
C PHE A 188 -11.50 21.57 3.47
N LEU A 189 -12.77 21.90 3.24
CA LEU A 189 -13.32 22.05 1.91
C LEU A 189 -13.80 23.49 1.79
N GLN A 190 -13.38 24.15 0.72
CA GLN A 190 -14.00 25.40 0.28
C GLN A 190 -14.73 25.11 -1.03
N VAL A 191 -15.93 25.64 -1.18
CA VAL A 191 -16.73 25.53 -2.39
C VAL A 191 -17.12 26.92 -2.83
N SER A 192 -16.97 27.20 -4.12
CA SER A 192 -17.40 28.45 -4.73
C SER A 192 -18.20 28.17 -5.99
N ASP A 193 -19.12 29.07 -6.34
CA ASP A 193 -19.71 29.08 -7.67
C ASP A 193 -18.60 29.23 -8.72
N SER A 194 -18.76 28.57 -9.86
CA SER A 194 -17.96 28.84 -11.05
C SER A 194 -18.52 30.06 -11.80
N SER A 195 -17.80 30.55 -12.81
CA SER A 195 -18.29 31.54 -13.76
C SER A 195 -19.43 31.01 -14.64
N ARG A 196 -19.54 29.68 -14.77
CA ARG A 196 -20.63 29.00 -15.48
C ARG A 196 -21.74 28.63 -14.49
N SER A 197 -22.97 28.98 -14.82
CA SER A 197 -24.12 28.63 -13.96
C SER A 197 -24.32 27.11 -13.88
N GLY A 198 -24.70 26.61 -12.69
CA GLY A 198 -24.82 25.18 -12.42
C GLY A 198 -23.47 24.45 -12.25
N TYR A 199 -22.36 25.18 -12.25
CA TYR A 199 -21.03 24.65 -11.97
C TYR A 199 -20.44 25.23 -10.69
N ILE A 200 -19.69 24.39 -9.98
CA ILE A 200 -18.89 24.79 -8.81
C ILE A 200 -17.41 24.56 -9.06
N LYS A 201 -16.59 25.20 -8.23
CA LYS A 201 -15.20 24.84 -8.00
C LYS A 201 -15.01 24.49 -6.53
N VAL A 202 -14.11 23.55 -6.27
CA VAL A 202 -13.77 23.14 -4.92
C VAL A 202 -12.27 23.28 -4.66
N TYR A 203 -11.92 23.61 -3.42
CA TYR A 203 -10.55 23.72 -2.94
C TYR A 203 -10.40 22.87 -1.68
N PRO A 204 -10.01 21.59 -1.80
CA PRO A 204 -9.76 20.72 -0.66
C PRO A 204 -8.38 21.03 -0.06
N GLN A 205 -8.34 21.54 1.16
CA GLN A 205 -7.12 21.78 1.94
C GLN A 205 -6.83 20.56 2.82
N LEU A 206 -5.69 19.91 2.59
CA LEU A 206 -5.26 18.75 3.37
C LEU A 206 -4.06 19.12 4.24
N THR A 207 -4.26 19.05 5.55
CA THR A 207 -3.20 19.27 6.54
C THR A 207 -3.08 18.09 7.50
N THR A 208 -1.95 17.96 8.17
CA THR A 208 -1.86 17.14 9.39
C THR A 208 -2.59 17.84 10.54
N THR A 209 -2.87 17.12 11.63
CA THR A 209 -3.39 17.72 12.87
C THR A 209 -2.45 18.74 13.51
N SER A 210 -1.16 18.72 13.15
CA SER A 210 -0.17 19.73 13.54
C SER A 210 -0.17 20.97 12.63
N GLY A 211 -1.04 21.02 11.61
CA GLY A 211 -1.18 22.13 10.67
C GLY A 211 -0.21 22.11 9.48
N GLN A 212 0.58 21.05 9.31
CA GLN A 212 1.50 20.94 8.17
C GLN A 212 0.74 20.51 6.91
N THR A 213 0.97 21.19 5.79
CA THR A 213 0.34 20.86 4.51
C THR A 213 0.84 19.52 3.95
N VAL A 214 -0.08 18.64 3.56
CA VAL A 214 0.25 17.38 2.90
C VAL A 214 0.24 17.60 1.39
N GLN A 215 1.39 17.42 0.74
CA GLN A 215 1.57 17.68 -0.69
C GLN A 215 1.24 16.44 -1.53
N SER A 216 0.86 16.69 -2.80
CA SER A 216 0.78 15.65 -3.85
C SER A 216 -0.18 14.47 -3.54
N SER A 217 -1.30 14.76 -2.89
CA SER A 217 -2.35 13.76 -2.61
C SER A 217 -3.60 14.04 -3.42
N ASP A 218 -4.20 13.00 -4.01
CA ASP A 218 -5.48 13.12 -4.71
C ASP A 218 -6.64 12.99 -3.72
N ILE A 219 -7.58 13.94 -3.79
CA ILE A 219 -8.78 13.99 -2.97
C ILE A 219 -9.96 13.63 -3.84
N SER A 220 -10.74 12.62 -3.44
CA SER A 220 -11.94 12.23 -4.17
C SER A 220 -13.10 13.14 -3.77
N ILE A 221 -13.81 13.69 -4.75
CA ILE A 221 -14.94 14.58 -4.55
C ILE A 221 -16.23 13.86 -4.92
N TYR A 222 -17.22 13.99 -4.04
CA TYR A 222 -18.55 13.44 -4.19
C TYR A 222 -19.58 14.58 -4.11
N VAL A 223 -20.62 14.50 -4.94
CA VAL A 223 -21.76 15.42 -4.94
C VAL A 223 -23.00 14.58 -4.68
N ASP A 224 -23.72 14.89 -3.61
CA ASP A 224 -24.91 14.15 -3.16
C ASP A 224 -24.68 12.64 -3.04
N GLY A 225 -23.48 12.27 -2.55
CA GLY A 225 -23.05 10.88 -2.37
C GLY A 225 -22.53 10.19 -3.64
N LYS A 226 -22.60 10.82 -4.81
CA LYS A 226 -22.07 10.28 -6.07
C LYS A 226 -20.63 10.74 -6.30
N TYR A 227 -19.72 9.82 -6.61
CA TYR A 227 -18.36 10.16 -7.00
C TYR A 227 -18.35 11.01 -8.27
N THR A 228 -17.60 12.10 -8.26
CA THR A 228 -17.55 13.05 -9.37
C THR A 228 -16.17 13.14 -9.99
N THR A 229 -15.13 13.43 -9.19
CA THR A 229 -13.77 13.63 -9.71
C THR A 229 -12.71 13.50 -8.63
N LYS A 230 -11.43 13.52 -9.04
CA LYS A 230 -10.28 13.68 -8.15
C LYS A 230 -9.69 15.08 -8.30
N VAL A 231 -9.34 15.69 -7.18
CA VAL A 231 -8.72 17.02 -7.12
C VAL A 231 -7.43 16.92 -6.34
N ARG A 232 -6.37 17.52 -6.86
CA ARG A 232 -5.10 17.60 -6.15
C ARG A 232 -5.28 18.41 -4.87
N ALA A 233 -4.82 17.88 -3.74
CA ALA A 233 -4.87 18.57 -2.47
C ALA A 233 -4.24 19.97 -2.55
N ASN A 234 -4.82 20.93 -1.84
CA ASN A 234 -4.41 22.32 -1.75
C ASN A 234 -4.40 23.06 -3.10
N SER A 235 -5.22 22.61 -4.06
CA SER A 235 -5.39 23.20 -5.39
C SER A 235 -6.88 23.32 -5.74
N TRP A 236 -7.23 24.32 -6.56
CA TRP A 236 -8.60 24.45 -7.07
C TRP A 236 -8.90 23.36 -8.10
N SER A 237 -10.11 22.82 -8.07
CA SER A 237 -10.61 21.91 -9.08
C SER A 237 -10.87 22.62 -10.42
N SER A 238 -11.01 21.81 -11.47
CA SER A 238 -11.76 22.21 -12.67
C SER A 238 -13.24 22.46 -12.32
N ASP A 239 -14.00 23.02 -13.26
CA ASP A 239 -15.45 23.17 -13.10
C ASP A 239 -16.12 21.81 -12.92
N ILE A 240 -16.98 21.71 -11.91
CA ILE A 240 -17.77 20.52 -11.59
C ILE A 240 -19.24 20.87 -11.77
N TYR A 241 -19.94 20.14 -12.64
CA TYR A 241 -21.37 20.32 -12.86
C TYR A 241 -22.16 19.73 -11.69
N THR A 242 -23.13 20.48 -11.16
CA THR A 242 -23.96 20.05 -10.03
C THR A 242 -25.43 20.39 -10.19
N ASP A 243 -25.85 21.06 -11.28
CA ASP A 243 -27.13 21.78 -11.34
C ASP A 243 -27.21 22.92 -10.31
N SER A 244 -28.29 23.72 -10.37
CA SER A 244 -28.57 24.78 -9.40
C SER A 244 -29.37 24.25 -8.21
N GLY A 245 -29.15 24.82 -7.03
CA GLY A 245 -29.83 24.41 -5.82
C GLY A 245 -28.87 23.90 -4.74
N ARG A 246 -29.41 23.22 -3.74
CA ARG A 246 -28.64 22.78 -2.57
C ARG A 246 -28.07 21.39 -2.81
N HIS A 247 -26.74 21.29 -2.76
CA HIS A 247 -25.99 20.05 -2.91
C HIS A 247 -25.09 19.81 -1.70
N ASN A 248 -24.89 18.54 -1.35
CA ASN A 248 -23.91 18.11 -0.36
C ASN A 248 -22.62 17.74 -1.09
N ILE A 249 -21.58 18.54 -0.87
CA ILE A 249 -20.27 18.33 -1.45
C ILE A 249 -19.38 17.67 -0.39
N GLU A 250 -18.90 16.48 -0.67
CA GLU A 250 -18.02 15.73 0.20
C GLU A 250 -16.66 15.51 -0.45
N ALA A 251 -15.60 15.78 0.29
CA ALA A 251 -14.24 15.47 -0.07
C ALA A 251 -13.73 14.33 0.81
N ARG A 252 -13.08 13.33 0.21
CA ARG A 252 -12.50 12.16 0.89
C ARG A 252 -11.04 11.98 0.52
N PHE A 253 -10.18 11.99 1.52
CA PHE A 253 -8.80 11.59 1.44
C PHE A 253 -8.65 10.16 1.94
N SER A 254 -8.07 9.29 1.10
CA SER A 254 -7.77 7.91 1.48
C SER A 254 -6.41 7.81 2.14
N GLU A 255 -6.25 6.84 3.04
CA GLU A 255 -4.96 6.57 3.67
C GLU A 255 -3.89 6.29 2.61
N THR A 256 -2.71 6.89 2.76
CA THR A 256 -1.60 6.74 1.80
C THR A 256 -0.24 6.80 2.48
N ILE A 257 0.75 6.19 1.83
CA ILE A 257 2.16 6.25 2.23
C ILE A 257 2.78 7.50 1.59
N SER A 258 3.60 8.23 2.34
CA SER A 258 4.31 9.40 1.83
C SER A 258 5.25 9.02 0.69
N SER A 259 5.22 9.79 -0.40
CA SER A 259 6.14 9.60 -1.53
C SER A 259 7.59 9.94 -1.18
N SER A 260 7.84 10.73 -0.13
CA SER A 260 9.19 11.13 0.29
C SER A 260 9.81 10.19 1.31
N ASN A 261 9.00 9.40 2.02
CA ASN A 261 9.47 8.46 3.03
C ASN A 261 8.44 7.34 3.25
N SER A 262 8.82 6.10 2.95
CA SER A 262 7.94 4.93 3.10
C SER A 262 7.59 4.57 4.54
N ALA A 263 8.27 5.14 5.54
CA ALA A 263 7.91 5.02 6.95
C ALA A 263 6.77 5.95 7.38
N ILE A 264 6.37 6.91 6.55
CA ILE A 264 5.34 7.90 6.91
C ILE A 264 4.01 7.50 6.26
N THR A 265 2.97 7.37 7.07
CA THR A 265 1.60 7.11 6.62
C THR A 265 0.67 8.26 7.01
N TYR A 266 -0.08 8.78 6.04
CA TYR A 266 -1.12 9.78 6.27
C TYR A 266 -2.46 9.08 6.37
N LYS A 267 -3.14 9.21 7.52
CA LYS A 267 -4.44 8.56 7.77
C LYS A 267 -5.55 9.25 7.00
N SER A 268 -6.58 8.47 6.62
CA SER A 268 -7.74 8.97 5.87
C SER A 268 -8.48 10.07 6.64
N SER A 269 -9.07 11.01 5.91
CA SER A 269 -9.97 12.02 6.46
C SER A 269 -11.03 12.42 5.43
N SER A 270 -12.14 12.97 5.89
CA SER A 270 -13.21 13.43 5.02
C SER A 270 -13.81 14.73 5.55
N GLN A 271 -14.43 15.49 4.66
CA GLN A 271 -15.14 16.71 4.98
C GLN A 271 -16.36 16.85 4.08
N MET A 272 -17.49 17.24 4.66
CA MET A 272 -18.72 17.47 3.91
C MET A 272 -19.27 18.85 4.23
N GLN A 273 -19.73 19.55 3.20
CA GLN A 273 -20.48 20.79 3.36
C GLN A 273 -21.68 20.82 2.42
N SER A 274 -22.77 21.45 2.87
CA SER A 274 -23.86 21.82 1.96
C SER A 274 -23.53 23.15 1.28
N PHE A 275 -23.75 23.24 -0.02
CA PHE A 275 -23.54 24.44 -0.81
C PHE A 275 -24.77 24.71 -1.69
N ASN A 276 -25.19 25.96 -1.77
CA ASN A 276 -26.33 26.36 -2.60
C ASN A 276 -25.80 27.03 -3.87
N VAL A 277 -25.87 26.30 -4.98
CA VAL A 277 -25.33 26.71 -6.28
C VAL A 277 -26.27 27.72 -6.91
N LYS A 278 -25.72 28.85 -7.36
CA LYS A 278 -26.52 29.92 -7.94
C LYS A 278 -27.22 29.45 -9.22
N ALA A 279 -28.53 29.65 -9.24
CA ALA A 279 -29.31 29.59 -10.46
C ALA A 279 -28.75 30.59 -11.48
N PRO A 280 -28.90 30.33 -12.79
CA PRO A 280 -28.56 31.32 -13.81
C PRO A 280 -29.34 32.60 -13.50
N PRO A 281 -28.79 33.81 -13.77
CA PRO A 281 -29.59 35.02 -13.75
C PRO A 281 -30.86 34.75 -14.56
N PRO A 282 -32.06 35.14 -14.07
CA PRO A 282 -33.26 35.01 -14.87
C PRO A 282 -32.99 35.70 -16.20
N THR A 283 -32.95 34.92 -17.28
CA THR A 283 -32.81 35.44 -18.63
C THR A 283 -33.84 36.53 -18.78
N PRO A 284 -33.48 37.78 -19.14
CA PRO A 284 -34.49 38.79 -19.40
C PRO A 284 -35.43 38.20 -20.44
N THR A 285 -36.71 38.11 -20.08
CA THR A 285 -37.80 37.66 -20.95
C THR A 285 -37.73 38.49 -22.22
N GLN A 286 -37.00 38.00 -23.22
CA GLN A 286 -37.12 38.51 -24.58
C GLN A 286 -38.44 37.97 -25.08
N THR A 287 -39.36 38.91 -25.26
CA THR A 287 -40.53 38.78 -26.11
C THR A 287 -40.16 37.95 -27.34
N PRO A 288 -40.93 36.89 -27.66
CA PRO A 288 -40.54 35.91 -28.68
C PRO A 288 -40.41 36.60 -30.04
N GLN A 289 -39.17 36.75 -30.53
CA GLN A 289 -38.93 36.83 -31.97
C GLN A 289 -38.69 35.41 -32.46
N THR A 290 -39.80 34.85 -32.95
CA THR A 290 -39.85 33.75 -33.91
C THR A 290 -38.73 33.87 -34.94
N THR A 291 -37.71 33.03 -34.79
CA THR A 291 -37.08 32.41 -35.95
C THR A 291 -37.51 30.96 -35.90
N LYS A 292 -38.58 30.64 -36.62
CA LYS A 292 -39.02 29.27 -36.85
C LYS A 292 -37.87 28.50 -37.50
N SER A 293 -37.25 27.62 -36.73
CA SER A 293 -36.64 26.42 -37.27
C SER A 293 -37.67 25.31 -37.06
N ASP A 294 -38.49 25.07 -38.08
CA ASP A 294 -39.49 23.99 -38.09
C ASP A 294 -38.77 22.62 -38.15
N LEU A 295 -38.23 22.13 -37.03
CA LEU A 295 -37.92 20.72 -36.85
C LEU A 295 -38.96 20.12 -35.90
N PRO A 296 -39.91 19.29 -36.39
CA PRO A 296 -40.90 18.68 -35.51
C PRO A 296 -40.22 17.59 -34.68
N CYS A 297 -39.98 17.86 -33.39
CA CYS A 297 -39.66 16.83 -32.42
C CYS A 297 -40.86 15.87 -32.28
N ASP A 298 -40.58 14.58 -32.11
CA ASP A 298 -41.62 13.55 -31.97
C ASP A 298 -42.43 13.76 -30.67
N PRO A 299 -43.72 13.34 -30.62
CA PRO A 299 -44.53 13.43 -29.41
C PRO A 299 -43.84 12.75 -28.20
N GLY A 300 -43.63 13.51 -27.12
CA GLY A 300 -42.89 13.08 -25.91
C GLY A 300 -41.48 13.67 -25.75
N THR A 301 -41.06 14.53 -26.69
CA THR A 301 -39.80 15.28 -26.63
C THR A 301 -40.03 16.77 -26.88
N HIS A 302 -39.27 17.63 -26.19
CA HIS A 302 -39.24 19.07 -26.44
C HIS A 302 -37.88 19.53 -26.96
N GLU A 303 -37.87 20.63 -27.70
CA GLU A 303 -36.63 21.22 -28.19
C GLU A 303 -35.95 21.99 -27.05
N GLU A 304 -34.72 21.58 -26.72
CA GLU A 304 -33.84 22.29 -25.81
C GLU A 304 -32.48 22.50 -26.50
N ASN A 305 -32.09 23.77 -26.71
CA ASN A 305 -30.83 24.15 -27.39
C ASN A 305 -30.63 23.56 -28.81
N GLY A 306 -31.72 23.33 -29.55
CA GLY A 306 -31.67 22.74 -30.89
C GLY A 306 -31.50 21.21 -30.91
N LEU A 307 -31.63 20.54 -29.75
CA LEU A 307 -31.72 19.09 -29.61
C LEU A 307 -33.11 18.70 -29.06
N CYS A 308 -33.70 17.59 -29.54
CA CYS A 308 -34.95 17.11 -28.93
C CYS A 308 -34.64 16.23 -27.72
N VAL A 309 -35.03 16.68 -26.52
CA VAL A 309 -34.85 15.99 -25.24
C VAL A 309 -36.17 15.44 -24.71
N PRO A 310 -36.18 14.33 -23.95
CA PRO A 310 -37.41 13.71 -23.45
C PRO A 310 -37.98 14.45 -22.23
N ASP A 311 -39.29 14.65 -22.19
CA ASP A 311 -39.97 15.43 -21.14
C ASP A 311 -39.84 14.84 -19.72
N ASN A 312 -39.53 13.54 -19.60
CA ASN A 312 -39.54 12.81 -18.31
C ASN A 312 -38.29 11.95 -18.04
N GLY A 313 -37.13 12.27 -18.64
CA GLY A 313 -35.82 11.71 -18.22
C GLY A 313 -35.62 10.19 -18.37
N GLY A 314 -36.47 9.51 -19.14
CA GLY A 314 -36.47 8.03 -19.27
C GLY A 314 -36.78 7.50 -20.67
N GLY A 315 -36.59 8.28 -21.73
CA GLY A 315 -36.90 7.87 -23.12
C GLY A 315 -35.80 7.04 -23.80
N CYS A 316 -36.17 6.11 -24.69
CA CYS A 316 -35.25 5.37 -25.56
C CYS A 316 -34.90 6.19 -26.83
N LEU A 317 -34.23 7.34 -26.66
CA LEU A 317 -33.99 8.35 -27.71
C LEU A 317 -33.49 7.83 -29.07
N ILE A 318 -32.46 6.97 -29.09
CA ILE A 318 -31.93 6.38 -30.32
C ILE A 318 -33.00 5.51 -30.98
N ALA A 319 -33.60 4.58 -30.24
CA ALA A 319 -34.64 3.70 -30.77
C ALA A 319 -35.88 4.49 -31.25
N THR A 320 -36.28 5.55 -30.55
CA THR A 320 -37.35 6.45 -30.98
C THR A 320 -37.02 7.10 -32.32
N ALA A 321 -35.82 7.66 -32.48
CA ALA A 321 -35.39 8.27 -33.74
C ALA A 321 -35.28 7.23 -34.88
N THR A 322 -34.81 6.03 -34.57
CA THR A 322 -34.69 4.91 -35.53
C THR A 322 -36.05 4.38 -36.00
N TYR A 323 -37.01 4.16 -35.10
CA TYR A 323 -38.33 3.58 -35.43
C TYR A 323 -39.41 4.63 -35.67
N GLY A 324 -39.09 5.91 -35.45
CA GLY A 324 -39.92 7.06 -35.80
C GLY A 324 -41.08 7.34 -34.84
N SER A 325 -41.18 6.62 -33.72
CA SER A 325 -42.18 6.92 -32.69
C SER A 325 -41.79 6.28 -31.36
N GLU A 326 -42.09 6.98 -30.27
CA GLU A 326 -42.06 6.39 -28.93
C GLU A 326 -43.10 5.27 -28.75
N LEU A 327 -44.16 5.29 -29.56
CA LEU A 327 -45.22 4.27 -29.58
C LEU A 327 -44.92 3.13 -30.56
N ALA A 328 -43.74 3.11 -31.19
CA ALA A 328 -43.36 2.01 -32.05
C ALA A 328 -43.27 0.70 -31.24
N PRO A 329 -43.73 -0.45 -31.77
CA PRO A 329 -43.72 -1.72 -31.05
C PRO A 329 -42.35 -2.10 -30.48
N GLN A 330 -41.27 -1.79 -31.21
CA GLN A 330 -39.90 -2.04 -30.79
C GLN A 330 -39.48 -1.21 -29.57
N VAL A 331 -39.93 0.04 -29.51
CA VAL A 331 -39.62 0.97 -28.41
C VAL A 331 -40.45 0.62 -27.18
N GLN A 332 -41.70 0.23 -27.37
CA GLN A 332 -42.56 -0.24 -26.29
C GLN A 332 -42.04 -1.54 -25.68
N MET A 333 -41.57 -2.49 -26.50
CA MET A 333 -40.95 -3.72 -26.00
C MET A 333 -39.74 -3.45 -25.07
N LEU A 334 -38.90 -2.47 -25.41
CA LEU A 334 -37.79 -2.05 -24.56
C LEU A 334 -38.25 -1.48 -23.22
N ARG A 335 -39.34 -0.68 -23.25
CA ARG A 335 -39.93 -0.09 -22.04
C ARG A 335 -40.53 -1.17 -21.14
N GLU A 336 -41.24 -2.14 -21.72
CA GLU A 336 -41.82 -3.26 -20.98
C GLU A 336 -40.74 -4.11 -20.30
N ILE A 337 -39.65 -4.47 -21.01
CA ILE A 337 -38.53 -5.21 -20.41
C ILE A 337 -37.88 -4.40 -19.27
N ARG A 338 -37.69 -3.11 -19.48
CA ARG A 338 -37.11 -2.24 -18.45
C ARG A 338 -38.00 -2.17 -17.22
N ASP A 339 -39.27 -1.82 -17.41
CA ASP A 339 -40.18 -1.46 -16.31
C ASP A 339 -40.71 -2.70 -15.59
N ASN A 340 -41.01 -3.79 -16.31
CA ASN A 340 -41.61 -4.99 -15.76
C ASN A 340 -40.59 -6.08 -15.39
N SER A 341 -39.35 -6.02 -15.89
CA SER A 341 -38.33 -7.04 -15.58
C SER A 341 -37.11 -6.46 -14.87
N LEU A 342 -36.45 -5.46 -15.48
CA LEU A 342 -35.18 -4.95 -14.94
C LEU A 342 -35.37 -4.12 -13.67
N LEU A 343 -36.33 -3.20 -13.65
CA LEU A 343 -36.56 -2.32 -12.50
C LEU A 343 -37.24 -3.03 -11.32
N GLN A 344 -37.73 -4.26 -11.50
CA GLN A 344 -38.30 -5.08 -10.43
C GLN A 344 -37.24 -5.77 -9.55
N THR A 345 -35.96 -5.71 -9.92
CA THR A 345 -34.85 -6.36 -9.17
C THR A 345 -33.75 -5.38 -8.79
N GLN A 346 -33.04 -5.64 -7.68
CA GLN A 346 -31.97 -4.74 -7.20
C GLN A 346 -30.77 -4.70 -8.17
N SER A 347 -30.44 -5.85 -8.77
CA SER A 347 -29.37 -5.97 -9.77
C SER A 347 -29.72 -5.21 -11.06
N GLY A 348 -30.96 -5.31 -11.53
CA GLY A 348 -31.45 -4.58 -12.70
C GLY A 348 -31.55 -3.06 -12.48
N GLN A 349 -31.99 -2.61 -11.30
CA GLN A 349 -31.96 -1.18 -10.94
C GLN A 349 -30.54 -0.60 -10.95
N SER A 350 -29.57 -1.33 -10.39
CA SER A 350 -28.16 -0.92 -10.37
C SER A 350 -27.57 -0.87 -11.78
N PHE A 351 -27.89 -1.86 -12.63
CA PHE A 351 -27.51 -1.87 -14.04
C PHE A 351 -28.11 -0.67 -14.79
N MET A 352 -29.42 -0.43 -14.65
CA MET A 352 -30.12 0.67 -15.32
C MET A 352 -29.61 2.04 -14.88
N GLN A 353 -29.16 2.21 -13.63
CA GLN A 353 -28.55 3.46 -13.17
C GLN A 353 -27.23 3.76 -13.92
N GLY A 354 -26.36 2.77 -14.05
CA GLY A 354 -25.11 2.88 -14.81
C GLY A 354 -25.36 3.06 -16.30
N PHE A 355 -26.27 2.25 -16.86
CA PHE A 355 -26.68 2.32 -18.26
C PHE A 355 -27.25 3.70 -18.60
N ASN A 356 -28.18 4.24 -17.79
CA ASN A 356 -28.80 5.55 -18.05
C ASN A 356 -27.76 6.67 -18.04
N TRP A 357 -26.84 6.68 -17.07
CA TRP A 357 -25.78 7.68 -17.01
C TRP A 357 -24.91 7.67 -18.28
N PHE A 358 -24.55 6.47 -18.76
CA PHE A 358 -23.75 6.34 -19.97
C PHE A 358 -24.57 6.67 -21.24
N TYR A 359 -25.75 6.07 -21.39
CA TYR A 359 -26.64 6.21 -22.54
C TYR A 359 -27.04 7.66 -22.81
N TYR A 360 -27.52 8.38 -21.78
CA TYR A 360 -27.95 9.77 -21.95
C TYR A 360 -26.81 10.76 -22.16
N SER A 361 -25.55 10.37 -21.93
CA SER A 361 -24.40 11.23 -22.22
C SER A 361 -24.17 11.44 -23.73
N PHE A 362 -24.67 10.54 -24.58
CA PHE A 362 -24.46 10.60 -26.04
C PHE A 362 -25.75 10.43 -26.85
N SER A 363 -26.80 9.80 -26.30
CA SER A 363 -28.01 9.48 -27.05
C SER A 363 -28.74 10.68 -27.68
N PRO A 364 -28.79 11.90 -27.08
CA PRO A 364 -29.45 13.03 -27.73
C PRO A 364 -28.78 13.42 -29.05
N ALA A 365 -27.45 13.53 -29.05
CA ALA A 365 -26.68 13.89 -30.24
C ALA A 365 -26.80 12.84 -31.36
N VAL A 366 -26.84 11.55 -31.00
CA VAL A 366 -27.03 10.47 -31.97
C VAL A 366 -28.45 10.52 -32.56
N ALA A 367 -29.48 10.69 -31.72
CA ALA A 367 -30.87 10.77 -32.16
C ALA A 367 -31.12 11.97 -33.09
N ASP A 368 -30.52 13.13 -32.81
CA ASP A 368 -30.61 14.28 -33.72
C ASP A 368 -29.90 14.03 -35.05
N TYR A 369 -28.77 13.33 -35.04
CA TYR A 369 -28.08 12.96 -36.26
C TYR A 369 -28.88 11.95 -37.11
N GLU A 370 -29.60 11.02 -36.48
CA GLU A 370 -30.56 10.12 -37.16
C GLU A 370 -31.71 10.89 -37.83
N ARG A 371 -32.22 11.94 -37.18
CA ARG A 371 -33.28 12.79 -37.75
C ARG A 371 -32.79 13.56 -38.98
N GLN A 372 -31.54 14.00 -38.96
CA GLN A 372 -30.96 14.80 -40.04
C GLN A 372 -30.49 13.95 -41.23
N ASN A 373 -30.17 12.68 -41.02
CA ASN A 373 -29.57 11.81 -42.05
C ASN A 373 -30.30 10.46 -42.16
N PRO A 374 -31.18 10.29 -43.17
CA PRO A 374 -31.91 9.03 -43.40
C PRO A 374 -31.01 7.81 -43.64
N VAL A 375 -29.81 7.99 -44.22
CA VAL A 375 -28.86 6.89 -44.43
C VAL A 375 -28.24 6.44 -43.11
N PHE A 376 -27.90 7.40 -42.25
CA PHE A 376 -27.41 7.11 -40.90
C PHE A 376 -28.48 6.39 -40.06
N LYS A 377 -29.74 6.85 -40.13
CA LYS A 377 -30.87 6.19 -39.48
C LYS A 377 -31.00 4.72 -39.88
N GLU A 378 -30.91 4.38 -41.17
CA GLU A 378 -30.98 2.98 -41.61
C GLU A 378 -29.74 2.16 -41.19
N ALA A 379 -28.56 2.78 -41.09
CA ALA A 379 -27.38 2.12 -40.53
C ALA A 379 -27.55 1.83 -39.02
N VAL A 380 -28.08 2.79 -38.26
CA VAL A 380 -28.41 2.60 -36.83
C VAL A 380 -29.47 1.51 -36.70
N LYS A 381 -30.52 1.52 -37.52
CA LYS A 381 -31.55 0.48 -37.56
C LYS A 381 -30.99 -0.91 -37.81
N LEU A 382 -30.14 -1.07 -38.81
CA LEU A 382 -29.48 -2.34 -39.10
C LEU A 382 -28.62 -2.80 -37.90
N THR A 383 -27.98 -1.85 -37.23
CA THR A 383 -27.10 -2.13 -36.09
C THR A 383 -27.92 -2.51 -34.85
N ILE A 384 -29.01 -1.83 -34.51
CA ILE A 384 -29.75 -2.09 -33.27
C ILE A 384 -30.78 -3.21 -33.40
N THR A 385 -31.23 -3.57 -34.61
CA THR A 385 -32.25 -4.61 -34.81
C THR A 385 -31.87 -5.98 -34.21
N PRO A 386 -30.63 -6.50 -34.39
CA PRO A 386 -30.24 -7.77 -33.78
C PRO A 386 -30.19 -7.71 -32.25
N LEU A 387 -29.79 -6.56 -31.69
CA LEU A 387 -29.85 -6.32 -30.25
C LEU A 387 -31.29 -6.38 -29.72
N LEU A 388 -32.25 -5.76 -30.41
CA LEU A 388 -33.66 -5.85 -30.02
C LEU A 388 -34.20 -7.28 -30.10
N ALA A 389 -33.84 -8.02 -31.15
CA ALA A 389 -34.20 -9.42 -31.26
C ALA A 389 -33.65 -10.25 -30.09
N SER A 390 -32.40 -9.99 -29.67
CA SER A 390 -31.81 -10.66 -28.51
C SER A 390 -32.50 -10.32 -27.20
N LEU A 391 -32.93 -9.06 -27.02
CA LEU A 391 -33.63 -8.62 -25.83
C LEU A 391 -35.06 -9.18 -25.77
N SER A 392 -35.70 -9.44 -26.93
CA SER A 392 -37.03 -10.07 -26.97
C SER A 392 -37.07 -11.46 -26.34
N LEU A 393 -35.93 -12.16 -26.27
CA LEU A 393 -35.83 -13.45 -25.58
C LEU A 393 -36.11 -13.34 -24.08
N LEU A 394 -35.90 -12.18 -23.47
CA LEU A 394 -36.22 -11.93 -22.05
C LEU A 394 -37.72 -11.97 -21.77
N ASN A 395 -38.58 -11.75 -22.78
CA ASN A 395 -40.03 -11.85 -22.62
C ASN A 395 -40.54 -13.30 -22.56
N TYR A 396 -39.69 -14.29 -22.86
CA TYR A 396 -40.06 -15.70 -22.90
C TYR A 396 -39.44 -16.54 -21.76
N VAL A 397 -38.69 -15.90 -20.86
CA VAL A 397 -38.05 -16.54 -19.71
C VAL A 397 -38.58 -15.91 -18.43
N ASP A 398 -38.80 -16.72 -17.39
CA ASP A 398 -39.27 -16.22 -16.10
C ASP A 398 -38.13 -15.48 -15.39
N LEU A 399 -38.33 -14.19 -15.13
CA LEU A 399 -37.36 -13.26 -14.52
C LEU A 399 -37.72 -12.92 -13.07
N ASP A 400 -38.29 -13.89 -12.35
CA ASP A 400 -38.85 -13.68 -11.00
C ASP A 400 -37.80 -13.68 -9.88
N SER A 401 -36.51 -13.89 -10.20
CA SER A 401 -35.42 -13.97 -9.23
C SER A 401 -34.18 -13.18 -9.64
N GLU A 402 -33.44 -12.66 -8.67
CA GLU A 402 -32.23 -11.86 -8.91
C GLU A 402 -31.15 -12.63 -9.68
N GLU A 403 -31.00 -13.92 -9.38
CA GLU A 403 -30.04 -14.80 -10.06
C GLU A 403 -30.40 -15.00 -11.54
N SER A 404 -31.69 -15.11 -11.85
CA SER A 404 -32.17 -15.25 -13.23
C SER A 404 -31.93 -13.99 -14.06
N VAL A 405 -32.25 -12.79 -13.52
CA VAL A 405 -32.02 -11.51 -14.20
C VAL A 405 -30.54 -11.29 -14.46
N LEU A 406 -29.67 -11.61 -13.50
CA LEU A 406 -28.23 -11.48 -13.67
C LEU A 406 -27.67 -12.49 -14.68
N GLY A 407 -28.08 -13.76 -14.59
CA GLY A 407 -27.62 -14.83 -15.48
C GLY A 407 -28.00 -14.61 -16.94
N TYR A 408 -29.28 -14.35 -17.21
CA TYR A 408 -29.77 -14.06 -18.57
C TYR A 408 -29.25 -12.72 -19.09
N GLY A 409 -29.13 -11.71 -18.22
CA GLY A 409 -28.55 -10.40 -18.57
C GLY A 409 -27.11 -10.51 -19.06
N ILE A 410 -26.25 -11.24 -18.33
CA ILE A 410 -24.87 -11.50 -18.74
C ILE A 410 -24.84 -12.30 -20.05
N GLY A 411 -25.70 -13.32 -20.18
CA GLY A 411 -25.81 -14.13 -21.39
C GLY A 411 -26.13 -13.31 -22.64
N ILE A 412 -27.09 -12.38 -22.55
CA ILE A 412 -27.48 -11.51 -23.67
C ILE A 412 -26.37 -10.51 -24.01
N ILE A 413 -25.69 -9.94 -23.01
CA ILE A 413 -24.55 -9.05 -23.26
C ILE A 413 -23.45 -9.79 -24.01
N LEU A 414 -23.09 -11.00 -23.57
CA LEU A 414 -22.08 -11.83 -24.23
C LEU A 414 -22.51 -12.24 -25.64
N MET A 415 -23.78 -12.58 -25.84
CA MET A 415 -24.33 -12.92 -27.15
C MET A 415 -24.26 -11.74 -28.13
N ASN A 416 -24.60 -10.53 -27.68
CA ASN A 416 -24.51 -9.32 -28.49
C ASN A 416 -23.05 -8.98 -28.82
N VAL A 417 -22.15 -9.01 -27.83
CA VAL A 417 -20.71 -8.82 -28.08
C VAL A 417 -20.20 -9.84 -29.10
N GLY A 418 -20.57 -11.11 -28.96
CA GLY A 418 -20.25 -12.14 -29.96
C GLY A 418 -20.73 -11.77 -31.35
N MET A 419 -21.99 -11.31 -31.49
CA MET A 419 -22.56 -10.93 -32.77
C MET A 419 -21.87 -9.72 -33.41
N TYR A 420 -21.60 -8.65 -32.65
CA TYR A 420 -21.01 -7.42 -33.18
C TYR A 420 -19.52 -7.52 -33.49
N PHE A 421 -18.79 -8.42 -32.84
CA PHE A 421 -17.35 -8.58 -33.07
C PHE A 421 -17.02 -9.79 -33.95
N VAL A 422 -17.62 -10.96 -33.68
CA VAL A 422 -17.25 -12.20 -34.40
C VAL A 422 -17.83 -12.23 -35.81
N ALA A 423 -19.10 -11.84 -36.00
CA ALA A 423 -19.73 -11.93 -37.32
C ALA A 423 -19.05 -11.02 -38.37
N PRO A 424 -18.73 -9.74 -38.08
CA PRO A 424 -17.99 -8.90 -39.03
C PRO A 424 -16.57 -9.42 -39.32
N ILE A 425 -15.86 -9.96 -38.31
CA ILE A 425 -14.52 -10.53 -38.51
C ILE A 425 -14.58 -11.76 -39.43
N VAL A 426 -15.59 -12.63 -39.28
CA VAL A 426 -15.77 -13.80 -40.15
C VAL A 426 -16.15 -13.38 -41.58
N VAL A 427 -16.99 -12.35 -41.74
CA VAL A 427 -17.34 -11.81 -43.06
C VAL A 427 -16.11 -11.19 -43.73
N VAL A 428 -15.38 -10.33 -43.03
CA VAL A 428 -14.17 -9.67 -43.54
C VAL A 428 -13.09 -10.70 -43.88
N SER A 429 -12.86 -11.69 -43.01
CA SER A 429 -11.88 -12.74 -43.28
C SER A 429 -12.26 -13.62 -44.47
N LYS A 430 -13.54 -13.97 -44.66
CA LYS A 430 -14.01 -14.66 -45.88
C LYS A 430 -13.88 -13.79 -47.12
N PHE A 431 -14.17 -12.50 -47.03
CA PHE A 431 -13.94 -11.56 -48.14
C PHE A 431 -12.46 -11.43 -48.48
N PHE A 432 -11.59 -11.31 -47.47
CA PHE A 432 -10.14 -11.22 -47.65
C PHE A 432 -9.56 -12.52 -48.23
N HIS A 433 -10.06 -13.68 -47.77
CA HIS A 433 -9.69 -14.99 -48.28
C HIS A 433 -10.14 -15.19 -49.74
N SER A 434 -11.37 -14.76 -50.08
CA SER A 434 -11.88 -14.77 -51.46
C SER A 434 -11.10 -13.83 -52.37
N TYR A 435 -10.76 -12.62 -51.90
CA TYR A 435 -9.96 -11.64 -52.63
C TYR A 435 -8.51 -12.11 -52.86
N HIS A 436 -7.92 -12.82 -51.89
CA HIS A 436 -6.60 -13.42 -52.03
C HIS A 436 -6.60 -14.59 -53.04
N ASN A 437 -7.69 -15.37 -53.12
CA ASN A 437 -7.85 -16.43 -54.13
C ASN A 437 -8.10 -15.88 -55.55
N LEU A 438 -8.65 -14.67 -55.70
CA LEU A 438 -8.82 -13.99 -56.99
C LEU A 438 -7.51 -13.42 -57.59
N LYS A 439 -6.46 -13.23 -56.76
CA LYS A 439 -5.14 -12.75 -57.21
C LYS A 439 -4.18 -13.87 -57.62
N ILE A 440 -4.54 -15.14 -57.41
CA ILE A 440 -3.77 -16.31 -57.86
C ILE A 440 -4.46 -16.90 -59.09
N ILE A 441 -4.54 -16.13 -60.17
CA ILE A 441 -4.72 -16.66 -61.53
C ILE A 441 -3.50 -16.14 -62.31
N PRO A 442 -2.50 -16.98 -62.61
CA PRO A 442 -1.36 -16.52 -63.38
C PRO A 442 -1.80 -16.29 -64.82
N SER A 443 -1.46 -15.14 -65.37
CA SER A 443 -1.52 -14.83 -66.82
C SER A 443 -0.53 -15.65 -67.60
#